data_AF-A0A2E3H6M8-F1
#
_entry.id   AF-A0A2E3H6M8-F1
#
_cell.length_a   1.000
_cell.length_b   1.000
_cell.length_c   1.000
_cell.angle_alpha   90.00
_cell.angle_beta   90.00
_cell.angle_gamma   90.00
#
_symmetry.space_group_name_H-M   'P 1'
#
loop_
_entity.id
_entity.type
_entity.pdbx_description
1 polymer ?
#
loop_
_entity_poly.entity_id
_entity_poly.type
_entity_poly.pdbx_seq_one_letter_code
_entity_poly.pdbx_strand_id
1 'polypeptide(L)'
;MSLTRLVMRLAAARALRDRTLAGPRVFDSAVDPIDQTIAENRQPLLVLTTDEHALDVTGRDLGSGAHRCDLVIEIAIASRVELPASDGDGGQISIAIPHTDEGMELTLDIMEHQVTRALTRNDNAWSRVWMKLVPRVTRRLSRRGASSENGVRFAARQLVLTSDLVDTPVSGDTIAPNSAWGEALALMEADPILANIANLLRTELDGSALTDWRRAAEALGLPLEVANHIGIGPIADLDADPQPLSDVTFADFDLAQPGS
;
A
#
# COMPACT_ATOMS: atom_id res chain seq x y z
N MET A 1 5.20 -8.68 -7.67
CA MET A 1 5.48 -7.93 -6.42
C MET A 1 5.32 -6.47 -6.73
N SER A 2 4.34 -5.80 -6.13
CA SER A 2 4.00 -4.38 -6.40
C SER A 2 4.92 -3.43 -5.61
N LEU A 3 5.47 -2.39 -6.25
CA LEU A 3 6.21 -1.33 -5.55
C LEU A 3 5.27 -0.50 -4.67
N THR A 4 3.97 -0.47 -4.99
CA THR A 4 2.95 0.20 -4.16
C THR A 4 2.97 -0.34 -2.74
N ARG A 5 3.24 -1.64 -2.54
CA ARG A 5 3.35 -2.25 -1.21
C ARG A 5 4.45 -1.61 -0.36
N LEU A 6 5.61 -1.35 -0.95
CA LEU A 6 6.71 -0.67 -0.27
C LEU A 6 6.32 0.76 0.11
N VAL A 7 5.81 1.53 -0.86
CA VAL A 7 5.44 2.94 -0.66
C VAL A 7 4.31 3.06 0.36
N MET A 8 3.33 2.16 0.33
CA MET A 8 2.25 2.09 1.31
C MET A 8 2.78 1.89 2.72
N ARG A 9 3.72 0.96 2.94
CA ARG A 9 4.31 0.70 4.25
C ARG A 9 5.14 1.89 4.76
N LEU A 10 5.94 2.51 3.89
CA LEU A 10 6.71 3.71 4.21
C LEU A 10 5.79 4.88 4.58
N ALA A 11 4.72 5.10 3.81
CA ALA A 11 3.73 6.14 4.08
C ALA A 11 3.02 5.90 5.43
N ALA A 12 2.67 4.64 5.74
CA ALA A 12 2.10 4.27 7.03
C ALA A 12 3.07 4.59 8.18
N ALA A 13 4.34 4.20 8.07
CA ALA A 13 5.35 4.47 9.10
C ALA A 13 5.49 5.97 9.38
N ARG A 14 5.51 6.80 8.33
CA ARG A 14 5.56 8.26 8.46
C ARG A 14 4.27 8.89 8.96
N ALA A 15 3.12 8.31 8.64
CA ALA A 15 1.84 8.76 9.18
C ALA A 15 1.71 8.47 10.69
N LEU A 16 2.39 7.44 11.21
CA LEU A 16 2.34 7.03 12.61
C LEU A 16 3.37 7.71 13.50
N ARG A 17 4.51 8.13 12.93
CA ARG A 17 5.61 8.76 13.67
C ARG A 17 5.15 10.01 14.41
N ASP A 18 5.49 10.07 15.69
CA ASP A 18 5.15 11.17 16.62
C ASP A 18 3.63 11.42 16.80
N ARG A 19 2.81 10.45 16.41
CA ARG A 19 1.33 10.53 16.49
C ARG A 19 0.70 9.43 17.34
N THR A 20 1.54 8.59 17.94
CA THR A 20 1.17 7.55 18.89
C THR A 20 2.09 7.62 20.11
N LEU A 21 1.81 6.81 21.14
CA LEU A 21 2.70 6.67 22.30
C LEU A 21 4.09 6.10 21.97
N ALA A 22 4.27 5.55 20.76
CA ALA A 22 5.59 5.15 20.28
C ALA A 22 6.49 6.35 19.93
N GLY A 23 5.93 7.55 19.79
CA GLY A 23 6.70 8.74 19.40
C GLY A 23 7.51 8.48 18.12
N PRO A 24 8.84 8.68 18.12
CA PRO A 24 9.66 8.48 16.94
C PRO A 24 10.03 7.01 16.68
N ARG A 25 9.71 6.08 17.61
CA ARG A 25 10.05 4.65 17.58
C ARG A 25 9.08 3.86 16.70
N VAL A 26 9.04 4.25 15.44
CA VAL A 26 8.29 3.59 14.37
C VAL A 26 9.30 3.08 13.35
N PHE A 27 9.35 1.76 13.20
CA PHE A 27 10.34 1.07 12.37
C PHE A 27 9.68 0.47 11.13
N ASP A 28 10.28 0.70 9.96
CA ASP A 28 9.89 0.06 8.69
C ASP A 28 10.74 -1.19 8.51
N SER A 29 10.14 -2.37 8.70
CA SER A 29 10.82 -3.66 8.71
C SER A 29 11.92 -3.76 9.80
N ALA A 30 11.70 -4.57 10.83
CA ALA A 30 12.78 -4.91 11.77
C ALA A 30 13.57 -6.12 11.24
N VAL A 31 14.90 -6.07 11.32
CA VAL A 31 15.76 -7.22 11.05
C VAL A 31 15.73 -8.18 12.24
N ASP A 32 15.73 -7.62 13.44
CA ASP A 32 15.66 -8.38 14.69
C ASP A 32 14.19 -8.66 15.07
N PRO A 33 13.91 -9.80 15.74
CA PRO A 33 12.60 -10.06 16.31
C PRO A 33 12.12 -8.91 17.18
N ILE A 34 10.81 -8.67 17.21
CA ILE A 34 10.23 -7.59 18.02
C ILE A 34 10.59 -7.73 19.50
N ASP A 35 10.68 -8.97 19.99
CA ASP A 35 11.08 -9.36 21.35
C ASP A 35 12.49 -8.84 21.71
N GLN A 36 13.44 -8.90 20.76
CA GLN A 36 14.78 -8.34 20.93
C GLN A 36 14.75 -6.81 20.89
N THR A 37 14.00 -6.25 19.93
CA THR A 37 13.89 -4.79 19.76
C THR A 37 13.29 -4.11 21.00
N ILE A 38 12.27 -4.71 21.62
CA ILE A 38 11.61 -4.18 22.83
C ILE A 38 12.44 -4.40 24.11
N ALA A 39 13.22 -5.49 24.18
CA ALA A 39 14.12 -5.73 25.31
C ALA A 39 15.19 -4.63 25.40
N GLU A 40 15.68 -4.16 24.25
CA GLU A 40 16.60 -3.02 24.14
C GLU A 40 15.86 -1.69 24.35
N ASN A 41 14.77 -1.49 23.60
CA ASN A 41 13.96 -0.28 23.64
C ASN A 41 12.80 -0.50 24.60
N ARG A 42 13.02 -0.40 25.91
CA ARG A 42 11.97 -0.64 26.93
C ARG A 42 10.72 0.24 26.82
N GLN A 43 10.66 1.19 25.88
CA GLN A 43 9.55 2.11 25.65
C GLN A 43 8.59 1.56 24.59
N PRO A 44 7.33 2.04 24.53
CA PRO A 44 6.41 1.65 23.47
C PRO A 44 6.99 1.88 22.08
N LEU A 45 6.80 0.92 21.16
CA LEU A 45 7.28 1.00 19.79
C LEU A 45 6.29 0.39 18.79
N LEU A 46 6.48 0.73 17.52
CA LEU A 46 5.75 0.15 16.39
C LEU A 46 6.73 -0.42 15.37
N VAL A 47 6.48 -1.65 14.91
CA VAL A 47 7.18 -2.25 13.75
C VAL A 47 6.16 -2.50 12.66
N LEU A 48 6.44 -2.02 11.45
CA LEU A 48 5.59 -2.21 10.30
C LEU A 48 6.24 -3.18 9.33
N THR A 49 5.50 -4.20 8.92
CA THR A 49 5.89 -5.15 7.88
C THR A 49 4.74 -5.32 6.89
N THR A 50 5.03 -5.95 5.76
CA THR A 50 3.99 -6.41 4.83
C THR A 50 4.14 -7.89 4.66
N ASP A 51 3.04 -8.63 4.74
CA ASP A 51 3.04 -10.08 4.65
C ASP A 51 2.38 -10.54 3.35
N GLU A 52 1.23 -11.22 3.46
CA GLU A 52 0.50 -11.77 2.31
C GLU A 52 0.22 -10.69 1.26
N HIS A 53 0.52 -11.02 0.00
CA HIS A 53 0.24 -10.19 -1.15
C HIS A 53 -0.32 -11.07 -2.27
N ALA A 54 -1.55 -10.78 -2.65
CA ALA A 54 -2.26 -11.47 -3.71
C ALA A 54 -2.66 -10.49 -4.82
N LEU A 55 -2.70 -11.00 -6.04
CA LEU A 55 -3.26 -10.32 -7.19
C LEU A 55 -4.15 -11.32 -7.91
N ASP A 56 -5.40 -10.94 -8.16
CA ASP A 56 -6.30 -11.72 -9.01
C ASP A 56 -5.89 -11.53 -10.47
N VAL A 57 -5.06 -12.44 -10.97
CA VAL A 57 -4.48 -12.38 -12.32
C VAL A 57 -5.50 -12.80 -13.37
N THR A 58 -5.68 -11.98 -14.40
CA THR A 58 -6.43 -12.33 -15.60
C THR A 58 -5.48 -12.40 -16.80
N GLY A 59 -5.40 -13.56 -17.45
CA GLY A 59 -4.51 -13.76 -18.60
C GLY A 59 -3.04 -13.64 -18.24
N ARG A 60 -2.36 -12.61 -18.79
CA ARG A 60 -0.93 -12.32 -18.55
C ARG A 60 -0.71 -11.01 -17.78
N ASP A 61 -1.78 -10.39 -17.31
CA ASP A 61 -1.67 -9.17 -16.53
C ASP A 61 -1.18 -9.48 -15.11
N LEU A 62 0.09 -9.18 -14.85
CA LEU A 62 0.75 -9.35 -13.56
C LEU A 62 0.95 -8.01 -12.82
N GLY A 63 0.54 -6.91 -13.43
CA GLY A 63 0.84 -5.54 -13.01
C GLY A 63 -0.39 -4.76 -12.57
N SER A 64 -1.52 -4.96 -13.24
CA SER A 64 -2.80 -4.34 -12.92
C SER A 64 -3.81 -5.33 -12.33
N GLY A 65 -4.74 -4.80 -11.53
CA GLY A 65 -5.86 -5.56 -10.99
C GLY A 65 -6.08 -5.33 -9.49
N ALA A 66 -6.83 -6.24 -8.86
CA ALA A 66 -7.14 -6.14 -7.45
C ALA A 66 -5.95 -6.60 -6.59
N HIS A 67 -4.96 -5.72 -6.41
CA HIS A 67 -3.85 -5.98 -5.49
C HIS A 67 -4.37 -5.96 -4.06
N ARG A 68 -4.20 -7.08 -3.35
CA ARG A 68 -4.51 -7.18 -1.93
C ARG A 68 -3.23 -7.44 -1.16
N CYS A 69 -2.99 -6.66 -0.12
CA CYS A 69 -1.83 -6.79 0.73
C CYS A 69 -2.16 -6.61 2.21
N ASP A 70 -1.54 -7.44 3.04
CA ASP A 70 -1.58 -7.27 4.49
C ASP A 70 -0.49 -6.30 4.94
N LEU A 71 -0.92 -5.16 5.49
CA LEU A 71 -0.08 -4.30 6.31
C LEU A 71 -0.14 -4.83 7.75
N VAL A 72 1.00 -5.28 8.26
CA VAL A 72 1.13 -5.80 9.62
C VAL A 72 1.81 -4.73 10.48
N ILE A 73 1.17 -4.38 11.59
CA ILE A 73 1.64 -3.39 12.55
C ILE A 73 1.76 -4.10 13.90
N GLU A 74 2.99 -4.30 14.33
CA GLU A 74 3.29 -4.88 15.63
C GLU A 74 3.53 -3.77 16.64
N ILE A 75 2.80 -3.81 17.74
CA ILE A 75 2.82 -2.87 18.85
C ILE A 75 3.46 -3.60 20.02
N ALA A 76 4.50 -3.04 20.64
CA ALA A 76 5.16 -3.66 21.79
C ALA A 76 5.46 -2.66 22.90
N ILE A 77 5.36 -3.13 24.15
CA ILE A 77 5.58 -2.35 25.38
C ILE A 77 6.27 -3.22 26.44
N ALA A 78 7.33 -2.70 27.08
CA ALA A 78 8.06 -3.37 28.17
C ALA A 78 8.33 -2.46 29.39
N SER A 79 7.65 -1.32 29.51
CA SER A 79 7.76 -0.44 30.68
C SER A 79 6.51 0.38 30.95
N ARG A 80 6.50 1.04 32.12
CA ARG A 80 5.50 2.03 32.53
C ARG A 80 5.39 3.14 31.49
N VAL A 81 4.17 3.55 31.17
CA VAL A 81 3.89 4.63 30.23
C VAL A 81 3.24 5.80 30.94
N GLU A 82 3.63 7.03 30.58
CA GLU A 82 3.01 8.26 31.04
C GLU A 82 2.17 8.86 29.93
N LEU A 83 0.90 9.15 30.23
CA LEU A 83 -0.04 9.74 29.28
C LEU A 83 -0.40 11.16 29.68
N PRO A 84 -0.31 12.14 28.78
CA PRO A 84 -0.93 13.43 29.02
C PRO A 84 -2.46 13.28 29.01
N ALA A 85 -3.11 13.82 30.02
CA ALA A 85 -4.56 13.88 30.13
C ALA A 85 -5.01 15.26 30.63
N SER A 86 -6.28 15.58 30.41
CA SER A 86 -6.91 16.76 31.01
C SER A 86 -7.34 16.42 32.43
N ASP A 87 -7.14 17.34 33.38
CA ASP A 87 -7.73 17.23 34.72
C ASP A 87 -9.24 17.48 34.75
N GLY A 88 -9.83 17.91 33.63
CA GLY A 88 -11.24 18.27 33.51
C GLY A 88 -11.53 19.75 33.74
N ASP A 89 -10.59 20.49 34.34
CA ASP A 89 -10.68 21.93 34.64
C ASP A 89 -9.79 22.78 33.71
N GLY A 90 -9.24 22.15 32.66
CA GLY A 90 -8.41 22.81 31.64
C GLY A 90 -6.90 22.74 31.92
N GLY A 91 -6.48 22.07 32.99
CA GLY A 91 -5.08 21.76 33.27
C GLY A 91 -4.64 20.44 32.62
N GLN A 92 -3.33 20.30 32.44
CA GLN A 92 -2.71 19.05 31.97
C GLN A 92 -2.16 18.26 33.15
N ILE A 93 -2.53 16.99 33.23
CA ILE A 93 -1.99 16.00 34.17
C ILE A 93 -1.28 14.87 33.41
N SER A 94 -0.33 14.22 34.09
CA SER A 94 0.30 12.99 33.58
C SER A 94 -0.28 11.79 34.32
N ILE A 95 -0.92 10.88 33.58
CA ILE A 95 -1.42 9.60 34.11
C ILE A 95 -0.32 8.56 33.91
N ALA A 96 0.23 8.05 35.01
CA ALA A 96 1.16 6.93 34.97
C ALA A 96 0.40 5.60 34.90
N ILE A 97 0.52 4.89 33.77
CA ILE A 97 -0.01 3.54 33.61
C ILE A 97 1.03 2.55 34.13
N PRO A 98 0.74 1.81 35.22
CA PRO A 98 1.72 0.91 35.84
C PRO A 98 2.07 -0.27 34.92
N HIS A 99 3.26 -0.84 35.14
CA HIS A 99 3.73 -2.03 34.44
C HIS A 99 3.08 -3.31 35.03
N THR A 100 1.75 -3.40 34.92
CA THR A 100 0.94 -4.60 35.22
C THR A 100 0.32 -5.14 33.94
N ASP A 101 -0.29 -6.33 33.98
CA ASP A 101 -0.98 -6.88 32.81
C ASP A 101 -2.12 -5.98 32.33
N GLU A 102 -2.95 -5.50 33.26
CA GLU A 102 -4.07 -4.62 32.95
C GLU A 102 -3.58 -3.27 32.37
N GLY A 103 -2.49 -2.72 32.93
CA GLY A 103 -1.90 -1.49 32.44
C GLY A 103 -1.28 -1.64 31.04
N MET A 104 -0.59 -2.76 30.78
CA MET A 104 -0.03 -3.05 29.47
C MET A 104 -1.13 -3.26 28.42
N GLU A 105 -2.18 -4.03 28.71
CA GLU A 105 -3.30 -4.24 27.77
C GLU A 105 -4.05 -2.93 27.50
N LEU A 106 -4.30 -2.10 28.53
CA LEU A 106 -4.88 -0.75 28.35
C LEU A 106 -4.03 0.09 27.40
N THR A 107 -2.71 0.06 27.57
CA THR A 107 -1.81 0.85 26.72
C THR A 107 -1.81 0.33 25.28
N LEU A 108 -1.84 -0.99 25.08
CA LEU A 108 -1.99 -1.60 23.74
C LEU A 108 -3.30 -1.19 23.07
N ASP A 109 -4.43 -1.17 23.81
CA ASP A 109 -5.73 -0.74 23.29
C ASP A 109 -5.71 0.74 22.85
N ILE A 110 -5.13 1.61 23.66
CA ILE A 110 -4.96 3.03 23.34
C ILE A 110 -4.09 3.20 22.09
N MET A 111 -2.96 2.50 22.01
CA MET A 111 -2.06 2.60 20.86
C MET A 111 -2.71 2.07 19.57
N GLU A 112 -3.45 0.96 19.63
CA GLU A 112 -4.19 0.45 18.48
C GLU A 112 -5.22 1.46 17.96
N HIS A 113 -5.92 2.13 18.87
CA HIS A 113 -6.82 3.23 18.51
C HIS A 113 -6.06 4.41 17.87
N GLN A 114 -4.93 4.82 18.45
CA GLN A 114 -4.10 5.89 17.90
C GLN A 114 -3.56 5.56 16.51
N VAL A 115 -3.13 4.31 16.27
CA VAL A 115 -2.69 3.83 14.96
C VAL A 115 -3.82 3.97 13.94
N THR A 116 -5.00 3.44 14.25
CA THR A 116 -6.17 3.55 13.36
C THR A 116 -6.51 5.00 13.05
N ARG A 117 -6.54 5.85 14.08
CA ARG A 117 -6.82 7.29 13.98
C ARG A 117 -5.76 8.02 13.15
N ALA A 118 -4.48 7.70 13.32
CA ALA A 118 -3.39 8.37 12.62
C ALA A 118 -3.34 8.02 11.13
N LEU A 119 -3.68 6.77 10.76
CA LEU A 119 -3.75 6.37 9.35
C LEU A 119 -4.98 6.92 8.62
N THR A 120 -6.13 7.02 9.30
CA THR A 120 -7.42 7.32 8.66
C THR A 120 -7.88 8.78 8.76
N ARG A 121 -7.12 9.64 9.45
CA ARG A 121 -7.43 11.08 9.51
C ARG A 121 -6.73 11.86 8.42
N ASN A 122 -7.48 12.71 7.73
CA ASN A 122 -6.96 13.66 6.75
C ASN A 122 -6.42 14.93 7.42
N ASP A 123 -5.42 14.79 8.27
CA ASP A 123 -4.77 15.91 8.98
C ASP A 123 -3.24 15.90 8.84
N ASN A 124 -2.68 14.92 8.12
CA ASN A 124 -1.26 14.80 7.78
C ASN A 124 -1.12 14.46 6.29
N ALA A 125 -0.07 14.98 5.65
CA ALA A 125 0.24 14.66 4.26
C ALA A 125 0.52 13.16 4.06
N TRP A 126 1.22 12.52 5.01
CA TRP A 126 1.50 11.08 4.93
C TRP A 126 0.25 10.22 5.09
N SER A 127 -0.68 10.58 5.98
CA SER A 127 -1.94 9.85 6.11
C SER A 127 -2.83 10.04 4.89
N ARG A 128 -2.85 11.24 4.29
CA ARG A 128 -3.51 11.48 2.98
C ARG A 128 -2.98 10.58 1.90
N VAL A 129 -1.66 10.54 1.70
CA VAL A 129 -1.04 9.69 0.69
C VAL A 129 -1.32 8.22 0.97
N TRP A 130 -1.23 7.79 2.22
CA TRP A 130 -1.58 6.42 2.60
C TRP A 130 -3.03 6.07 2.22
N MET A 131 -4.00 6.94 2.51
CA MET A 131 -5.40 6.73 2.11
C MET A 131 -5.61 6.74 0.59
N LYS A 132 -4.77 7.45 -0.18
CA LYS A 132 -4.81 7.40 -1.65
C LYS A 132 -4.21 6.11 -2.20
N LEU A 133 -3.15 5.60 -1.57
CA LEU A 133 -2.51 4.34 -1.95
C LEU A 133 -3.36 3.13 -1.54
N VAL A 134 -4.11 3.26 -0.45
CA VAL A 134 -5.00 2.25 0.15
C VAL A 134 -6.45 2.72 0.03
N PRO A 135 -7.07 2.59 -1.15
CA PRO A 135 -8.46 3.02 -1.36
C PRO A 135 -9.46 2.25 -0.48
N ARG A 136 -9.12 1.03 -0.06
CA ARG A 136 -10.01 0.18 0.75
C ARG A 136 -9.22 -0.70 1.71
N VAL A 137 -9.62 -0.70 2.98
CA VAL A 137 -9.26 -1.74 3.95
C VAL A 137 -10.40 -2.76 3.99
N THR A 138 -10.12 -4.01 3.63
CA THR A 138 -11.13 -5.07 3.50
C THR A 138 -11.26 -5.91 4.77
N ARG A 139 -10.20 -5.98 5.59
CA ARG A 139 -10.21 -6.68 6.87
C ARG A 139 -9.29 -6.01 7.87
N ARG A 140 -9.72 -5.98 9.13
CA ARG A 140 -8.90 -5.63 10.28
C ARG A 140 -8.89 -6.81 11.24
N LEU A 141 -7.71 -7.24 11.66
CA LEU A 141 -7.53 -8.31 12.62
C LEU A 141 -6.55 -7.84 13.69
N SER A 142 -6.89 -8.07 14.96
CA SER A 142 -6.01 -7.77 16.09
C SER A 142 -5.74 -9.05 16.85
N ARG A 143 -4.46 -9.40 17.01
CA ARG A 143 -3.99 -10.62 17.68
C ARG A 143 -3.05 -10.27 18.80
N ARG A 144 -3.22 -10.92 19.94
CA ARG A 144 -2.28 -10.80 21.05
C ARG A 144 -0.95 -11.45 20.68
N GLY A 145 0.14 -10.72 20.87
CA GLY A 145 1.49 -11.25 20.88
C GLY A 145 2.01 -11.19 22.31
N ALA A 146 2.56 -12.28 22.84
CA ALA A 146 3.21 -12.23 24.14
C ALA A 146 4.29 -13.29 24.17
N SER A 147 5.49 -12.87 24.55
CA SER A 147 6.58 -13.77 24.87
C SER A 147 7.37 -13.17 26.04
N SER A 148 8.12 -14.01 26.73
CA SER A 148 9.11 -13.57 27.71
C SER A 148 10.46 -14.03 27.19
N GLU A 149 11.28 -13.11 26.72
CA GLU A 149 12.64 -13.41 26.27
C GLU A 149 13.64 -12.80 27.26
N ASN A 150 14.62 -13.59 27.69
CA ASN A 150 15.69 -13.17 28.62
C ASN A 150 15.21 -12.50 29.92
N GLY A 151 14.01 -12.85 30.41
CA GLY A 151 13.46 -12.35 31.67
C GLY A 151 12.85 -10.95 31.62
N VAL A 152 12.80 -10.30 30.45
CA VAL A 152 12.05 -9.06 30.25
C VAL A 152 10.63 -9.42 29.84
N ARG A 153 9.67 -9.09 30.71
CA ARG A 153 8.25 -9.19 30.39
C ARG A 153 7.89 -8.06 29.44
N PHE A 154 7.29 -8.39 28.31
CA PHE A 154 6.69 -7.41 27.41
C PHE A 154 5.29 -7.88 27.00
N ALA A 155 4.46 -6.92 26.61
CA ALA A 155 3.17 -7.18 25.98
C ALA A 155 3.25 -6.69 24.54
N ALA A 156 2.70 -7.48 23.61
CA ALA A 156 2.67 -7.12 22.22
C ALA A 156 1.29 -7.36 21.59
N ARG A 157 1.08 -6.71 20.45
CA ARG A 157 -0.13 -6.87 19.66
C ARG A 157 0.18 -6.73 18.20
N GLN A 158 -0.33 -7.66 17.42
CA GLN A 158 -0.25 -7.63 15.98
C GLN A 158 -1.60 -7.15 15.42
N LEU A 159 -1.60 -5.95 14.84
CA LEU A 159 -2.70 -5.42 14.06
C LEU A 159 -2.43 -5.68 12.57
N VAL A 160 -3.30 -6.44 11.92
CA VAL A 160 -3.22 -6.74 10.49
C VAL A 160 -4.35 -6.00 9.77
N LEU A 161 -3.99 -5.19 8.78
CA LEU A 161 -4.90 -4.48 7.88
C LEU A 161 -4.76 -5.05 6.47
N THR A 162 -5.71 -5.91 6.09
CA THR A 162 -5.81 -6.39 4.71
C THR A 162 -6.38 -5.27 3.85
N SER A 163 -5.62 -4.85 2.87
CA SER A 163 -5.81 -3.60 2.13
C SER A 163 -5.78 -3.86 0.64
N ASP A 164 -6.70 -3.24 -0.09
CA ASP A 164 -6.56 -3.15 -1.54
C ASP A 164 -5.65 -1.97 -1.88
N LEU A 165 -4.79 -2.14 -2.87
CA LEU A 165 -3.78 -1.16 -3.26
C LEU A 165 -4.05 -0.63 -4.67
N VAL A 166 -3.62 0.62 -4.92
CA VAL A 166 -3.51 1.13 -6.28
C VAL A 166 -2.37 0.45 -7.04
N ASP A 167 -2.46 0.41 -8.36
CA ASP A 167 -1.42 -0.16 -9.21
C ASP A 167 -0.09 0.60 -9.07
N THR A 168 1.02 -0.10 -9.30
CA THR A 168 2.31 0.55 -9.51
C THR A 168 2.30 1.18 -10.90
N PRO A 169 2.75 2.45 -11.08
CA PRO A 169 2.86 3.06 -12.40
C PRO A 169 3.70 2.20 -13.32
N VAL A 170 3.28 2.09 -14.57
CA VAL A 170 4.05 1.41 -15.62
C VAL A 170 5.29 2.24 -15.92
N SER A 171 6.43 1.58 -16.16
CA SER A 171 7.68 2.28 -16.49
C SER A 171 7.52 3.13 -17.76
N GLY A 172 8.12 4.32 -17.79
CA GLY A 172 7.97 5.25 -18.91
C GLY A 172 6.66 6.06 -18.91
N ASP A 173 5.89 6.00 -17.82
CA ASP A 173 4.68 6.82 -17.63
C ASP A 173 4.90 8.14 -16.90
N THR A 174 4.15 9.14 -17.34
CA THR A 174 4.10 10.43 -16.67
C THR A 174 3.26 10.28 -15.43
N ILE A 175 3.91 10.21 -14.27
CA ILE A 175 3.24 10.19 -12.98
C ILE A 175 2.63 11.57 -12.71
N ALA A 176 1.30 11.66 -12.74
CA ALA A 176 0.60 12.92 -12.48
C ALA A 176 0.88 13.41 -11.04
N PRO A 177 1.24 14.70 -10.83
CA PRO A 177 1.65 15.22 -9.51
C PRO A 177 0.60 15.06 -8.39
N ASN A 178 -0.69 15.09 -8.73
CA ASN A 178 -1.82 14.96 -7.78
C ASN A 178 -2.34 13.52 -7.62
N SER A 179 -1.71 12.55 -8.29
CA SER A 179 -2.00 11.12 -8.10
C SER A 179 -1.46 10.61 -6.76
N ALA A 180 -1.89 9.40 -6.36
CA ALA A 180 -1.38 8.75 -5.15
C ALA A 180 0.16 8.64 -5.17
N TRP A 181 0.71 8.22 -6.31
CA TRP A 181 2.15 8.08 -6.51
C TRP A 181 2.89 9.40 -6.64
N GLY A 182 2.32 10.37 -7.35
CA GLY A 182 2.93 11.71 -7.49
C GLY A 182 3.12 12.40 -6.15
N GLU A 183 2.09 12.37 -5.30
CA GLU A 183 2.16 12.94 -3.95
C GLU A 183 3.09 12.13 -3.03
N ALA A 184 3.08 10.79 -3.14
CA ALA A 184 3.98 9.94 -2.36
C ALA A 184 5.45 10.24 -2.67
N LEU A 185 5.82 10.25 -3.94
CA LEU A 185 7.19 10.53 -4.37
C LEU A 185 7.63 11.92 -3.94
N ALA A 186 6.77 12.95 -4.10
CA ALA A 186 7.09 14.29 -3.65
C ALA A 186 7.35 14.37 -2.13
N LEU A 187 6.55 13.66 -1.31
CA LEU A 187 6.79 13.59 0.13
C LEU A 187 8.07 12.83 0.47
N MET A 188 8.36 11.73 -0.25
CA MET A 188 9.58 10.95 -0.03
C MET A 188 10.84 11.72 -0.44
N GLU A 189 10.80 12.47 -1.54
CA GLU A 189 11.88 13.35 -2.01
C GLU A 189 12.19 14.46 -0.99
N ALA A 190 11.14 15.01 -0.34
CA ALA A 190 11.28 16.02 0.71
C ALA A 190 11.75 15.45 2.07
N ASP A 191 11.75 14.12 2.23
CA ASP A 191 12.10 13.45 3.47
C ASP A 191 13.56 12.99 3.45
N PRO A 192 14.45 13.52 4.30
CA PRO A 192 15.89 13.22 4.22
C PRO A 192 16.25 11.73 4.32
N ILE A 193 15.41 10.93 5.00
CA ILE A 193 15.64 9.49 5.15
C ILE A 193 15.08 8.72 3.94
N LEU A 194 14.04 9.21 3.25
CA LEU A 194 13.44 8.51 2.09
C LEU A 194 13.90 9.05 0.74
N ALA A 195 14.59 10.20 0.68
CA ALA A 195 14.97 10.85 -0.56
C ALA A 195 15.75 9.93 -1.51
N ASN A 196 16.69 9.14 -0.98
CA ASN A 196 17.44 8.16 -1.78
C ASN A 196 16.56 7.02 -2.32
N ILE A 197 15.58 6.57 -1.52
CA ILE A 197 14.61 5.56 -1.95
C ILE A 197 13.70 6.14 -3.03
N ALA A 198 13.28 7.40 -2.89
CA ALA A 198 12.49 8.09 -3.90
C ALA A 198 13.24 8.18 -5.24
N ASN A 199 14.54 8.53 -5.21
CA ASN A 199 15.39 8.58 -6.39
C ASN A 199 15.53 7.21 -7.06
N LEU A 200 15.65 6.12 -6.27
CA LEU A 200 15.66 4.76 -6.81
C LEU A 200 14.32 4.44 -7.48
N LEU A 201 13.19 4.70 -6.82
CA LEU A 201 11.85 4.49 -7.38
C LEU A 201 11.65 5.29 -8.67
N ARG A 202 12.09 6.54 -8.72
CA ARG A 202 12.08 7.37 -9.94
C ARG A 202 12.89 6.71 -11.05
N THR A 203 14.08 6.23 -10.76
CA THR A 203 14.94 5.58 -11.76
C THR A 203 14.27 4.34 -12.36
N GLU A 204 13.59 3.55 -11.53
CA GLU A 204 12.84 2.37 -11.98
C GLU A 204 11.56 2.72 -12.77
N LEU A 205 10.87 3.81 -12.37
CA LEU A 205 9.57 4.20 -12.94
C LEU A 205 9.68 5.12 -14.17
N ASP A 206 10.64 6.05 -14.21
CA ASP A 206 10.75 7.03 -15.29
C ASP A 206 11.18 6.37 -16.60
N GLY A 207 12.00 5.30 -16.53
CA GLY A 207 12.34 4.43 -17.68
C GLY A 207 12.74 5.19 -18.95
N SER A 208 12.63 4.52 -20.11
CA SER A 208 12.62 5.22 -21.40
C SER A 208 11.16 5.49 -21.78
N ALA A 209 10.83 6.73 -22.16
CA ALA A 209 9.48 7.07 -22.59
C ALA A 209 8.99 6.12 -23.70
N LEU A 210 7.86 5.46 -23.45
CA LEU A 210 7.23 4.53 -24.38
C LEU A 210 6.05 5.21 -25.09
N THR A 211 5.88 4.90 -26.37
CA THR A 211 4.64 5.21 -27.11
C THR A 211 3.46 4.47 -26.49
N ASP A 212 2.26 5.06 -26.53
CA ASP A 212 1.06 4.57 -25.82
C ASP A 212 0.77 3.08 -26.03
N TRP A 213 0.90 2.57 -27.26
CA TRP A 213 0.67 1.15 -27.54
C TRP A 213 1.71 0.20 -26.94
N ARG A 214 2.97 0.63 -26.81
CA ARG A 214 4.04 -0.19 -26.19
C ARG A 214 3.84 -0.26 -24.69
N ARG A 215 3.46 0.86 -24.09
CA ARG A 215 3.06 0.95 -22.69
C ARG A 215 1.85 0.08 -22.38
N ALA A 216 0.84 0.07 -23.25
CA ALA A 216 -0.30 -0.84 -23.13
C ALA A 216 0.11 -2.31 -23.26
N ALA A 217 1.00 -2.64 -24.20
CA ALA A 217 1.54 -3.98 -24.36
C ALA A 217 2.32 -4.44 -23.11
N GLU A 218 3.16 -3.57 -22.53
CA GLU A 218 3.88 -3.86 -21.29
C GLU A 218 2.95 -4.03 -20.09
N ALA A 219 1.96 -3.16 -19.93
CA ALA A 219 0.96 -3.28 -18.87
C ALA A 219 0.23 -4.63 -18.92
N LEU A 220 -0.09 -5.12 -20.13
CA LEU A 220 -0.77 -6.38 -20.36
C LEU A 220 0.16 -7.61 -20.41
N GLY A 221 1.48 -7.43 -20.29
CA GLY A 221 2.47 -8.51 -20.40
C GLY A 221 2.51 -9.16 -21.79
N LEU A 222 2.24 -8.40 -22.85
CA LEU A 222 2.16 -8.87 -24.23
C LEU A 222 3.47 -8.63 -24.99
N PRO A 223 4.00 -9.64 -25.71
CA PRO A 223 5.05 -9.41 -26.70
C PRO A 223 4.57 -8.42 -27.76
N LEU A 224 5.45 -7.53 -28.25
CA LEU A 224 5.07 -6.50 -29.24
C LEU A 224 4.48 -7.11 -30.53
N GLU A 225 4.97 -8.27 -30.94
CA GLU A 225 4.41 -9.02 -32.07
C GLU A 225 2.95 -9.42 -31.82
N VAL A 226 2.62 -9.89 -30.61
CA VAL A 226 1.25 -10.25 -30.24
C VAL A 226 0.38 -9.00 -30.14
N ALA A 227 0.90 -7.92 -29.55
CA ALA A 227 0.20 -6.63 -29.47
C ALA A 227 -0.19 -6.12 -30.85
N ASN A 228 0.70 -6.25 -31.84
CA ASN A 228 0.38 -5.92 -33.24
C ASN A 228 -0.74 -6.82 -33.81
N HIS A 229 -0.65 -8.14 -33.61
CA HIS A 229 -1.64 -9.08 -34.15
C HIS A 229 -3.06 -8.92 -33.57
N ILE A 230 -3.18 -8.40 -32.35
CA ILE A 230 -4.48 -8.16 -31.70
C ILE A 230 -4.96 -6.70 -31.81
N GLY A 231 -4.31 -5.89 -32.64
CA GLY A 231 -4.73 -4.51 -32.92
C GLY A 231 -4.38 -3.48 -31.84
N ILE A 232 -3.48 -3.79 -30.91
CA ILE A 232 -2.90 -2.80 -29.98
C ILE A 232 -1.75 -2.05 -30.64
N GLY A 233 -1.06 -2.67 -31.61
CA GLY A 233 0.07 -2.10 -32.33
C GLY A 233 -0.22 -0.82 -33.12
N PRO A 234 0.83 -0.17 -33.65
CA PRO A 234 0.65 1.02 -34.48
C PRO A 234 -0.01 0.63 -35.80
N ILE A 235 -0.94 1.46 -36.27
CA ILE A 235 -1.49 1.35 -37.62
C ILE A 235 -0.35 1.69 -38.60
N ALA A 236 0.11 0.70 -39.36
CA ALA A 236 1.18 0.87 -40.33
C ALA A 236 0.71 1.52 -41.64
N ASP A 237 -0.56 1.28 -42.01
CA ASP A 237 -1.21 1.83 -43.19
C ASP A 237 -2.71 2.03 -42.91
N LEU A 238 -3.16 3.29 -42.91
CA LEU A 238 -4.56 3.65 -42.68
C LEU A 238 -5.46 3.27 -43.86
N ASP A 239 -4.91 3.19 -45.07
CA ASP A 239 -5.66 2.79 -46.27
C ASP A 239 -5.92 1.27 -46.29
N ALA A 240 -5.17 0.51 -45.49
CA ALA A 240 -5.35 -0.93 -45.28
C ALA A 240 -6.31 -1.26 -44.12
N ASP A 241 -6.79 -0.25 -43.38
CA ASP A 241 -7.74 -0.45 -42.28
C ASP A 241 -9.11 -0.88 -42.85
N PRO A 242 -9.87 -1.77 -42.17
CA PRO A 242 -11.16 -2.23 -42.67
C PRO A 242 -12.08 -1.04 -42.96
N GLN A 243 -12.39 -0.87 -44.24
CA GLN A 243 -13.31 0.19 -44.66
C GLN A 243 -14.72 -0.12 -44.15
N PRO A 244 -15.53 0.92 -43.86
CA PRO A 244 -16.92 0.72 -43.49
C PRO A 244 -17.61 -0.19 -44.51
N LEU A 245 -18.31 -1.21 -44.03
CA LEU A 245 -19.11 -2.09 -44.87
C LEU A 245 -20.17 -1.23 -45.58
N SER A 246 -19.97 -0.94 -46.86
CA SER A 246 -20.83 -0.04 -47.61
C SER A 246 -22.08 -0.76 -48.12
N ASP A 247 -21.92 -2.01 -48.57
CA ASP A 247 -23.00 -2.83 -49.10
C ASP A 247 -22.82 -4.30 -48.74
N VAL A 248 -23.93 -5.00 -48.50
CA VAL A 248 -23.98 -6.46 -48.35
C VAL A 248 -24.87 -7.03 -49.45
N THR A 249 -24.26 -7.66 -50.43
CA THR A 249 -24.99 -8.47 -51.43
C THR A 249 -25.22 -9.86 -50.89
N PHE A 250 -26.48 -10.21 -50.64
CA PHE A 250 -26.89 -11.59 -50.46
C PHE A 250 -27.02 -12.21 -51.86
N ALA A 251 -26.28 -13.27 -52.15
CA ALA A 251 -26.61 -14.11 -53.28
C ALA A 251 -27.96 -14.79 -52.98
N ASP A 252 -28.88 -14.79 -53.93
CA ASP A 252 -30.20 -15.40 -53.80
C ASP A 252 -30.03 -16.83 -53.25
N PHE A 253 -30.48 -17.04 -52.01
CA PHE A 253 -30.64 -18.38 -51.48
C PHE A 253 -31.77 -19.00 -52.29
N ASP A 254 -31.42 -19.91 -53.19
CA ASP A 254 -32.36 -20.64 -54.04
C ASP A 254 -33.27 -21.48 -53.12
N LEU A 255 -34.35 -20.86 -52.64
CA LEU A 255 -35.44 -21.52 -51.95
C LEU A 255 -36.24 -22.26 -53.03
N ALA A 256 -35.70 -23.39 -53.47
CA ALA A 256 -36.44 -24.34 -54.28
C ALA A 256 -37.73 -24.70 -53.53
N GLN A 257 -38.86 -24.12 -53.96
CA GLN A 257 -40.16 -24.51 -53.45
C GLN A 257 -40.45 -25.95 -53.91
N PRO A 258 -40.95 -26.84 -53.03
CA PRO A 258 -41.30 -28.19 -53.43
C PRO A 258 -42.53 -28.11 -54.34
N GLY A 259 -42.39 -28.66 -55.55
CA GLY A 259 -43.42 -28.68 -56.57
C GLY A 259 -44.73 -29.31 -56.09
N SER A 260 -45.82 -28.69 -56.52
CA SER A 260 -47.23 -29.13 -56.42
C SER A 260 -47.52 -30.42 -57.17
#